data_AF-A0A7J8NNB8-F1
#
_entry.id   AF-A0A7J8NNB8-F1
#
_cell.length_a   1.000
_cell.length_b   1.000
_cell.length_c   1.000
_cell.angle_alpha   90.00
_cell.angle_beta   90.00
_cell.angle_gamma   90.00
#
_symmetry.space_group_name_H-M   'P 1'
#
loop_
_entity.id
_entity.type
_entity.pdbx_description
1 polymer ?
#
loop_
_entity_poly.entity_id
_entity_poly.type
_entity_poly.pdbx_seq_one_letter_code
_entity_poly.pdbx_strand_id
1 'polypeptide(L)'
;MAETDPKRLMDPKTGFSHQTGTYSSLRPPLPLPPINQPLSVAEFCLSLLYRTSTDGSTAFVVNEIAGESLSYSQFVSQVRSLAYSLQQRYSLSQNDVAFVVSPPSIHIPVVYFALLSLGIIVSPSNPLSSNSEIAHQIQLSKSVIAFATSKTFHKIPSLKHGNILLDSPEFLSMLTQSNVDNIMKSVKVNQSDMAAILYSSGTTGRVKGVMVTHRNLIGIMAIIHRYNMNQGKDNDKPPRRPVTFFTLPLFHVFGFFMLLGMVLSASTVVLVERFDFEEMLRAVEKYKVTGMPVSPPVVVAFVKSDLTKKYNLSSLQRLGCGGASLGEEMAQRFKKKFPNVLLTQ
;
A
#
# COMPACT_ATOMS: atom_id res chain seq x y z
N MET A 1 5.77 38.76 -29.02
CA MET A 1 4.44 38.26 -28.63
C MET A 1 4.53 37.87 -27.18
N ALA A 2 3.78 38.52 -26.29
CA ALA A 2 3.83 38.22 -24.86
C ALA A 2 3.26 36.81 -24.62
N GLU A 3 4.05 35.92 -24.02
CA GLU A 3 3.55 34.66 -23.47
C GLU A 3 2.49 34.97 -22.41
N THR A 4 1.23 34.76 -22.75
CA THR A 4 0.12 34.84 -21.80
C THR A 4 0.29 33.74 -20.77
N ASP A 5 0.59 34.11 -19.52
CA ASP A 5 0.65 33.18 -18.39
C ASP A 5 -0.65 32.34 -18.34
N PRO A 6 -0.58 31.02 -18.56
CA PRO A 6 -1.77 30.15 -18.63
C PRO A 6 -2.57 30.15 -17.32
N LYS A 7 -2.01 30.63 -16.21
CA LYS A 7 -2.76 30.80 -14.95
C LYS A 7 -3.78 31.92 -14.96
N ARG A 8 -3.67 32.92 -15.85
CA ARG A 8 -4.65 34.02 -15.95
C ARG A 8 -5.96 33.65 -16.65
N LEU A 9 -6.03 32.46 -17.26
CA LEU A 9 -7.15 32.02 -18.11
C LEU A 9 -7.96 30.85 -17.52
N MET A 10 -7.61 30.40 -16.31
CA MET A 10 -8.34 29.34 -15.61
C MET A 10 -9.27 29.94 -14.56
N ASP A 11 -10.46 29.35 -14.40
CA ASP A 11 -11.35 29.68 -13.29
C ASP A 11 -10.66 29.29 -11.96
N PRO A 12 -10.38 30.24 -11.05
CA PRO A 12 -9.66 29.97 -9.81
C PRO A 12 -10.48 29.16 -8.78
N LYS A 13 -11.79 29.02 -8.97
CA LYS A 13 -12.67 28.24 -8.08
C LYS A 13 -12.85 26.80 -8.51
N THR A 14 -12.74 26.51 -9.81
CA THR A 14 -12.98 25.18 -10.37
C THR A 14 -11.75 24.54 -11.02
N GLY A 15 -10.77 25.37 -11.41
CA GLY A 15 -9.59 24.96 -12.16
C GLY A 15 -9.90 24.65 -13.63
N PHE A 16 -11.10 24.99 -14.10
CA PHE A 16 -11.53 24.75 -15.48
C PHE A 16 -10.95 25.80 -16.43
N SER A 17 -10.47 25.35 -17.59
CA SER A 17 -10.05 26.20 -18.71
C SER A 17 -11.05 26.08 -19.85
N HIS A 18 -11.78 27.14 -20.15
CA HIS A 18 -12.73 27.18 -21.27
C HIS A 18 -12.04 27.03 -22.64
N GLN A 19 -10.77 27.42 -22.75
CA GLN A 19 -10.01 27.36 -24.00
C GLN A 19 -9.58 25.94 -24.35
N THR A 20 -9.15 25.17 -23.34
CA THR A 20 -8.64 23.80 -23.54
C THR A 20 -9.66 22.72 -23.21
N GLY A 21 -10.75 23.08 -22.52
CA GLY A 21 -11.75 22.12 -22.02
C GLY A 21 -11.22 21.20 -20.91
N THR A 22 -10.12 21.57 -20.24
CA THR A 22 -9.44 20.74 -19.24
C THR A 22 -9.58 21.30 -17.83
N TYR A 23 -9.59 20.42 -16.82
CA TYR A 23 -9.49 20.77 -15.41
C TYR A 23 -8.05 20.62 -14.92
N SER A 24 -7.60 21.58 -14.11
CA SER A 24 -6.33 21.54 -13.38
C SER A 24 -6.58 21.57 -11.87
N SER A 25 -5.69 20.93 -11.10
CA SER A 25 -5.78 21.01 -9.65
C SER A 25 -5.58 22.45 -9.17
N LEU A 26 -6.46 22.94 -8.31
CA LEU A 26 -6.31 24.22 -7.62
C LEU A 26 -5.20 24.21 -6.56
N ARG A 27 -4.69 23.02 -6.21
CA ARG A 27 -3.61 22.88 -5.24
C ARG A 27 -2.28 23.23 -5.93
N PRO A 28 -1.36 23.94 -5.25
CA PRO A 28 -0.04 24.22 -5.80
C PRO A 28 0.66 22.93 -6.25
N PRO A 29 1.43 22.94 -7.35
CA PRO A 29 2.21 21.79 -7.80
C PRO A 29 3.04 21.21 -6.66
N LEU A 30 3.13 19.88 -6.62
CA LEU A 30 3.93 19.19 -5.62
C LEU A 30 5.34 18.95 -6.19
N PRO A 31 6.40 19.46 -5.54
CA PRO A 31 7.75 19.15 -5.98
C PRO A 31 8.01 17.65 -5.75
N LEU A 32 8.41 16.96 -6.80
CA LEU A 32 8.87 15.59 -6.75
C LEU A 32 10.41 15.56 -6.85
N PRO A 33 11.08 14.50 -6.37
CA PRO A 33 12.52 14.34 -6.55
C PRO A 33 12.94 14.49 -8.03
N PRO A 34 14.15 15.01 -8.34
CA PRO A 34 14.64 15.11 -9.70
C PRO A 34 14.60 13.75 -10.42
N ILE A 35 14.12 13.70 -11.66
CA ILE A 35 13.88 12.42 -12.36
C ILE A 35 15.16 11.61 -12.60
N ASN A 36 16.30 12.27 -12.72
CA ASN A 36 17.62 11.67 -12.92
C ASN A 36 18.27 11.16 -11.63
N GLN A 37 17.71 11.48 -10.45
CA GLN A 37 18.18 10.94 -9.18
C GLN A 37 17.72 9.48 -9.06
N PRO A 38 18.66 8.51 -8.90
CA PRO A 38 18.31 7.15 -8.55
C PRO A 38 17.57 7.14 -7.22
N LEU A 39 16.35 6.62 -7.23
CA LEU A 39 15.47 6.57 -6.07
C LEU A 39 14.34 5.57 -6.34
N SER A 40 14.36 4.47 -5.61
CA SER A 40 13.22 3.56 -5.56
C SER A 40 12.09 4.16 -4.72
N VAL A 41 10.86 3.68 -4.95
CA VAL A 41 9.73 4.05 -4.08
C VAL A 41 9.91 3.55 -2.65
N ALA A 42 10.58 2.41 -2.46
CA ALA A 42 10.88 1.86 -1.14
C ALA A 42 11.77 2.83 -0.35
N GLU A 43 12.87 3.29 -0.95
CA GLU A 43 13.76 4.29 -0.36
C GLU A 43 13.04 5.62 -0.11
N PHE A 44 12.19 6.08 -1.04
CA PHE A 44 11.40 7.30 -0.84
C PHE A 44 10.51 7.19 0.40
N CYS A 45 9.72 6.12 0.52
CA CYS A 45 8.85 5.90 1.68
C CYS A 45 9.66 5.77 2.99
N LEU A 46 10.76 5.01 2.99
CA LEU A 46 11.61 4.84 4.17
C LEU A 46 12.30 6.15 4.58
N SER A 47 12.72 6.99 3.62
CA SER A 47 13.34 8.28 3.91
C SER A 47 12.40 9.24 4.64
N LEU A 48 11.10 9.16 4.37
CA LEU A 48 10.07 9.94 5.05
C LEU A 48 9.73 9.34 6.41
N LEU A 49 9.67 8.01 6.51
CA LEU A 49 9.54 7.31 7.79
C LEU A 49 10.66 7.73 8.78
N TYR A 50 11.92 7.76 8.36
CA TYR A 50 13.04 8.17 9.24
C TYR A 50 12.95 9.61 9.74
N ARG A 51 12.20 10.47 9.06
CA ARG A 51 11.95 11.86 9.52
C ARG A 51 10.82 11.94 10.53
N THR A 52 10.00 10.91 10.64
CA THR A 52 9.00 10.81 11.70
C THR A 52 9.67 10.29 12.97
N SER A 53 9.42 10.94 14.11
CA SER A 53 9.97 10.49 15.40
C SER A 53 9.28 9.20 15.85
N THR A 54 9.70 8.06 15.30
CA THR A 54 9.31 6.73 15.76
C THR A 54 10.30 6.22 16.80
N ASP A 55 9.84 5.85 17.99
CA ASP A 55 10.59 4.88 18.79
C ASP A 55 10.66 3.57 17.99
N GLY A 56 11.81 2.89 18.01
CA GLY A 56 11.99 1.65 17.25
C GLY A 56 11.00 0.53 17.64
N SER A 57 10.38 0.64 18.81
CA SER A 57 9.38 -0.29 19.35
C SER A 57 7.97 -0.14 18.76
N THR A 58 7.70 0.92 18.01
CA THR A 58 6.35 1.19 17.50
C THR A 58 5.90 0.08 16.56
N ALA A 59 4.72 -0.47 16.82
CA ALA A 59 4.08 -1.44 15.94
C ALA A 59 3.80 -0.85 14.55
N PHE A 60 4.34 -1.49 13.51
CA PHE A 60 4.01 -1.21 12.13
C PHE A 60 2.78 -2.00 11.68
N VAL A 61 2.80 -3.32 11.80
CA VAL A 61 1.65 -4.17 11.42
C VAL A 61 1.32 -5.16 12.53
N VAL A 62 0.03 -5.36 12.76
CA VAL A 62 -0.52 -6.35 13.70
C VAL A 62 -1.52 -7.20 12.94
N ASN A 63 -1.36 -8.52 13.01
CA ASN A 63 -2.35 -9.49 12.56
C ASN A 63 -3.02 -10.10 13.79
N GLU A 64 -4.23 -9.63 14.09
CA GLU A 64 -4.92 -10.01 15.34
C GLU A 64 -5.22 -11.51 15.41
N ILE A 65 -5.72 -12.10 14.32
CA ILE A 65 -6.14 -13.49 14.28
C ILE A 65 -4.94 -14.43 14.44
N ALA A 66 -3.81 -14.08 13.82
CA ALA A 66 -2.59 -14.87 13.94
C ALA A 66 -1.79 -14.59 15.22
N GLY A 67 -2.13 -13.52 15.97
CA GLY A 67 -1.37 -13.09 17.15
C GLY A 67 0.02 -12.54 16.82
N GLU A 68 0.25 -12.14 15.56
CA GLU A 68 1.55 -11.69 15.07
C GLU A 68 1.63 -10.17 15.06
N SER A 69 2.83 -9.63 15.32
CA SER A 69 3.09 -8.20 15.15
C SER A 69 4.52 -7.96 14.68
N LEU A 70 4.69 -6.85 13.98
CA LEU A 70 5.97 -6.40 13.46
C LEU A 70 6.13 -4.92 13.80
N SER A 71 7.19 -4.56 14.51
CA SER A 71 7.55 -3.16 14.75
C SER A 71 8.21 -2.53 13.53
N TYR A 72 8.31 -1.20 13.49
CA TYR A 72 9.04 -0.51 12.42
C TYR A 72 10.52 -0.86 12.39
N SER A 73 11.18 -1.03 13.54
CA SER A 73 12.59 -1.44 13.58
C SER A 73 12.77 -2.86 13.02
N GLN A 74 11.88 -3.78 13.38
CA GLN A 74 11.89 -5.14 12.83
C GLN A 74 11.59 -5.13 11.34
N PHE A 75 10.58 -4.38 10.89
CA PHE A 75 10.24 -4.24 9.48
C PHE A 75 11.44 -3.74 8.65
N VAL A 76 12.08 -2.64 9.07
CA VAL A 76 13.26 -2.09 8.38
C VAL A 76 14.41 -3.10 8.36
N SER A 77 14.68 -3.75 9.50
CA SER A 77 15.72 -4.77 9.61
C SER A 77 15.45 -5.95 8.68
N GLN A 78 14.23 -6.50 8.69
CA GLN A 78 13.82 -7.62 7.85
C GLN A 78 13.82 -7.27 6.36
N VAL A 79 13.46 -6.05 5.97
CA VAL A 79 13.56 -5.58 4.57
C VAL A 79 15.00 -5.65 4.08
N ARG A 80 15.95 -5.14 4.87
CA ARG A 80 17.39 -5.16 4.54
C ARG A 80 17.93 -6.60 4.52
N SER A 81 17.54 -7.38 5.52
CA SER A 81 17.90 -8.79 5.67
C SER A 81 17.44 -9.64 4.48
N LEU A 82 16.19 -9.45 4.07
CA LEU A 82 15.61 -10.15 2.93
C LEU A 82 16.26 -9.70 1.63
N ALA A 83 16.48 -8.40 1.43
CA ALA A 83 17.15 -7.88 0.24
C ALA A 83 18.56 -8.46 0.10
N TYR A 84 19.34 -8.48 1.18
CA TYR A 84 20.65 -9.12 1.23
C TYR A 84 20.56 -10.62 0.91
N SER A 85 19.66 -11.35 1.57
CA SER A 85 19.48 -12.80 1.34
C SER A 85 19.13 -13.11 -0.11
N LEU A 86 18.29 -12.28 -0.75
CA LEU A 86 17.93 -12.42 -2.15
C LEU A 86 19.14 -12.23 -3.07
N GLN A 87 19.99 -11.22 -2.82
CA GLN A 87 21.22 -10.99 -3.58
C GLN A 87 22.22 -12.15 -3.47
N GLN A 88 22.32 -12.81 -2.30
CA GLN A 88 23.27 -13.90 -2.10
C GLN A 88 22.80 -15.22 -2.69
N ARG A 89 21.49 -15.50 -2.59
CA ARG A 89 20.92 -16.82 -2.95
C ARG A 89 20.43 -16.90 -4.39
N TYR A 90 20.10 -15.76 -5.01
CA TYR A 90 19.48 -15.74 -6.33
C TYR A 90 20.18 -14.74 -7.24
N SER A 91 20.41 -15.13 -8.49
CA SER A 91 20.97 -14.26 -9.53
C SER A 91 19.88 -13.39 -10.18
N LEU A 92 19.15 -12.65 -9.36
CA LEU A 92 18.13 -11.71 -9.82
C LEU A 92 18.78 -10.44 -10.37
N SER A 93 18.25 -9.95 -11.48
CA SER A 93 18.67 -8.71 -12.13
C SER A 93 17.58 -7.66 -12.06
N GLN A 94 17.96 -6.40 -12.19
CA GLN A 94 17.00 -5.31 -12.33
C GLN A 94 16.04 -5.60 -13.50
N ASN A 95 14.75 -5.31 -13.29
CA ASN A 95 13.64 -5.64 -14.20
C ASN A 95 13.21 -7.12 -14.24
N ASP A 96 13.84 -8.02 -13.48
CA ASP A 96 13.23 -9.32 -13.23
C ASP A 96 11.90 -9.14 -12.50
N VAL A 97 10.95 -10.03 -12.78
CA VAL A 97 9.61 -9.97 -12.19
C VAL A 97 9.45 -11.06 -11.14
N ALA A 98 9.09 -10.63 -9.93
CA ALA A 98 8.74 -11.48 -8.81
C ALA A 98 7.22 -11.60 -8.69
N PHE A 99 6.70 -12.80 -8.90
CA PHE A 99 5.28 -13.09 -8.68
C PHE A 99 5.01 -13.25 -7.18
N VAL A 100 3.99 -12.59 -6.63
CA VAL A 100 3.65 -12.73 -5.20
C VAL A 100 2.20 -13.14 -5.04
N VAL A 101 1.96 -14.33 -4.50
CA VAL A 101 0.61 -14.83 -4.26
C VAL A 101 0.48 -15.28 -2.81
N SER A 102 -0.23 -14.51 -2.01
CA SER A 102 -0.37 -14.80 -0.58
C SER A 102 -1.67 -14.22 -0.05
N PRO A 103 -2.33 -14.91 0.89
CA PRO A 103 -3.23 -14.25 1.82
C PRO A 103 -2.54 -13.06 2.53
N PRO A 104 -3.30 -12.10 3.07
CA PRO A 104 -2.74 -11.06 3.92
C PRO A 104 -1.83 -11.64 5.02
N SER A 105 -0.60 -11.14 5.13
CA SER A 105 0.41 -11.57 6.10
C SER A 105 1.36 -10.42 6.42
N ILE A 106 1.94 -10.43 7.63
CA ILE A 106 2.94 -9.46 8.07
C ILE A 106 4.23 -9.47 7.23
N HIS A 107 4.49 -10.57 6.49
CA HIS A 107 5.67 -10.70 5.63
C HIS A 107 5.52 -9.99 4.28
N ILE A 108 4.29 -9.75 3.80
CA ILE A 108 4.06 -9.14 2.48
C ILE A 108 4.63 -7.73 2.36
N PRO A 109 4.48 -6.84 3.36
CA PRO A 109 5.19 -5.57 3.35
C PRO A 109 6.71 -5.71 3.23
N VAL A 110 7.29 -6.68 3.95
CA VAL A 110 8.74 -6.94 3.93
C VAL A 110 9.19 -7.38 2.54
N VAL A 111 8.47 -8.34 1.93
CA VAL A 111 8.72 -8.84 0.59
C VAL A 111 8.64 -7.72 -0.44
N TYR A 112 7.57 -6.90 -0.43
CA TYR A 112 7.42 -5.81 -1.39
C TYR A 112 8.55 -4.79 -1.26
N PHE A 113 8.87 -4.33 -0.05
CA PHE A 113 9.93 -3.33 0.12
C PHE A 113 11.32 -3.86 -0.22
N ALA A 114 11.62 -5.13 0.07
CA ALA A 114 12.90 -5.75 -0.31
C ALA A 114 13.04 -5.93 -1.83
N LEU A 115 11.97 -6.33 -2.53
CA LEU A 115 11.99 -6.44 -3.98
C LEU A 115 12.12 -5.06 -4.65
N LEU A 116 11.34 -4.09 -4.17
CA LEU A 116 11.36 -2.72 -4.70
C LEU A 116 12.70 -2.01 -4.46
N SER A 117 13.41 -2.28 -3.36
CA SER A 117 14.75 -1.72 -3.12
C SER A 117 15.84 -2.34 -4.00
N LEU A 118 15.61 -3.57 -4.49
CA LEU A 118 16.48 -4.27 -5.43
C LEU A 118 16.15 -3.99 -6.91
N GLY A 119 15.13 -3.16 -7.20
CA GLY A 119 14.68 -2.92 -8.57
C GLY A 119 14.02 -4.15 -9.23
N ILE A 120 13.52 -5.08 -8.41
CA ILE A 120 12.75 -6.24 -8.85
C ILE A 120 11.28 -5.85 -8.92
N ILE A 121 10.65 -6.15 -10.05
CA ILE A 121 9.28 -5.77 -10.35
C ILE A 121 8.33 -6.66 -9.55
N VAL A 122 7.49 -6.07 -8.72
CA VAL A 122 6.51 -6.80 -7.92
C VAL A 122 5.26 -7.07 -8.76
N SER A 123 4.91 -8.34 -8.97
CA SER A 123 3.69 -8.76 -9.65
C SER A 123 2.79 -9.54 -8.70
N PRO A 124 1.97 -8.87 -7.88
CA PRO A 124 1.14 -9.54 -6.91
C PRO A 124 -0.15 -10.08 -7.53
N SER A 125 -0.67 -11.18 -7.00
CA SER A 125 -1.88 -11.84 -7.47
C SER A 125 -2.83 -12.21 -6.34
N ASN A 126 -4.12 -12.32 -6.68
CA ASN A 126 -5.13 -12.77 -5.75
C ASN A 126 -4.91 -14.24 -5.39
N PRO A 127 -4.72 -14.60 -4.10
CA PRO A 127 -4.56 -15.99 -3.68
C PRO A 127 -5.78 -16.87 -3.98
N LEU A 128 -6.96 -16.26 -4.18
CA LEU A 128 -8.19 -16.95 -4.57
C LEU A 128 -8.30 -17.20 -6.08
N SER A 129 -7.38 -16.68 -6.90
CA SER A 129 -7.36 -16.97 -8.34
C SER A 129 -7.21 -18.46 -8.59
N SER A 130 -7.80 -18.93 -9.68
CA SER A 130 -7.63 -20.28 -10.19
C SER A 130 -6.21 -20.52 -10.69
N ASN A 131 -5.83 -21.79 -10.84
CA ASN A 131 -4.51 -22.16 -11.34
C ASN A 131 -4.27 -21.65 -12.76
N SER A 132 -5.31 -21.63 -13.61
CA SER A 132 -5.21 -21.11 -14.98
C SER A 132 -5.01 -19.60 -15.01
N GLU A 133 -5.70 -18.85 -14.14
CA GLU A 133 -5.49 -17.40 -14.00
C GLU A 133 -4.08 -17.07 -13.51
N ILE A 134 -3.58 -17.80 -12.50
CA ILE A 134 -2.21 -17.62 -11.99
C ILE A 134 -1.17 -17.95 -13.07
N ALA A 135 -1.32 -19.08 -13.76
CA ALA A 135 -0.43 -19.47 -14.84
C ALA A 135 -0.43 -18.42 -15.97
N HIS A 136 -1.61 -17.92 -16.35
CA HIS A 136 -1.75 -16.87 -17.34
C HIS A 136 -1.07 -15.57 -16.90
N GLN A 137 -1.23 -15.16 -15.65
CA GLN A 137 -0.59 -13.96 -15.10
C GLN A 137 0.94 -14.10 -15.06
N ILE A 138 1.47 -15.23 -14.59
CA ILE A 138 2.90 -15.54 -14.59
C ILE A 138 3.49 -15.47 -16.00
N GLN A 139 2.77 -16.03 -16.99
CA GLN A 139 3.18 -15.96 -18.40
C GLN A 139 3.15 -14.52 -18.92
N LEU A 140 2.10 -13.77 -18.60
CA LEU A 140 1.90 -12.39 -19.03
C LEU A 140 2.98 -11.46 -18.45
N SER A 141 3.32 -11.63 -17.18
CA SER A 141 4.34 -10.84 -16.48
C SER A 141 5.76 -11.35 -16.69
N LYS A 142 5.93 -12.54 -17.28
CA LYS A 142 7.24 -13.22 -17.46
C LYS A 142 7.98 -13.37 -16.13
N SER A 143 7.26 -13.76 -15.07
CA SER A 143 7.85 -13.90 -13.75
C SER A 143 8.91 -14.99 -13.71
N VAL A 144 10.05 -14.67 -13.08
CA VAL A 144 11.21 -15.57 -13.00
C VAL A 144 11.40 -16.18 -11.61
N ILE A 145 10.73 -15.62 -10.60
CA ILE A 145 10.69 -16.09 -9.22
C ILE A 145 9.30 -15.87 -8.64
N ALA A 146 8.87 -16.73 -7.72
CA ALA A 146 7.59 -16.60 -7.05
C ALA A 146 7.74 -16.62 -5.52
N PHE A 147 6.86 -15.90 -4.84
CA PHE A 147 6.68 -15.91 -3.39
C PHE A 147 5.25 -16.36 -3.11
N ALA A 148 5.11 -17.48 -2.41
CA ALA A 148 3.80 -18.07 -2.10
C ALA A 148 3.78 -18.65 -0.69
N THR A 149 2.60 -18.86 -0.11
CA THR A 149 2.44 -19.62 1.14
C THR A 149 2.13 -21.08 0.84
N SER A 150 2.20 -21.96 1.83
CA SER A 150 1.83 -23.38 1.71
C SER A 150 0.43 -23.57 1.09
N LYS A 151 -0.52 -22.67 1.42
CA LYS A 151 -1.87 -22.63 0.87
C LYS A 151 -1.94 -22.34 -0.64
N THR A 152 -0.95 -21.67 -1.21
CA THR A 152 -0.98 -21.17 -2.60
C THR A 152 0.15 -21.71 -3.48
N PHE A 153 1.16 -22.35 -2.88
CA PHE A 153 2.34 -22.87 -3.56
C PHE A 153 2.00 -23.86 -4.68
N HIS A 154 1.01 -24.74 -4.47
CA HIS A 154 0.56 -25.73 -5.46
C HIS A 154 0.01 -25.13 -6.77
N LYS A 155 -0.28 -23.83 -6.79
CA LYS A 155 -0.78 -23.11 -7.97
C LYS A 155 0.35 -22.60 -8.87
N ILE A 156 1.60 -22.67 -8.41
CA ILE A 156 2.74 -22.02 -9.05
C ILE A 156 3.59 -23.06 -9.79
N PRO A 157 3.83 -22.88 -11.11
CA PRO A 157 4.77 -23.73 -11.84
C PRO A 157 6.21 -23.48 -11.36
N SER A 158 7.14 -24.39 -11.66
CA SER A 158 8.56 -24.16 -11.39
C SER A 158 9.09 -23.00 -12.24
N LEU A 159 9.56 -21.93 -11.60
CA LEU A 159 10.13 -20.76 -12.27
C LEU A 159 11.67 -20.83 -12.33
N LYS A 160 12.26 -19.99 -13.21
CA LYS A 160 13.71 -19.96 -13.50
C LYS A 160 14.60 -19.87 -12.24
N HIS A 161 14.22 -19.03 -11.29
CA HIS A 161 14.93 -18.83 -10.02
C HIS A 161 14.23 -19.50 -8.84
N GLY A 162 13.26 -20.39 -9.11
CA GLY A 162 12.53 -21.15 -8.11
C GLY A 162 11.34 -20.40 -7.48
N ASN A 163 10.75 -21.05 -6.49
CA ASN A 163 9.58 -20.59 -5.75
C ASN A 163 9.92 -20.56 -4.27
N ILE A 164 9.68 -19.44 -3.60
CA ILE A 164 9.95 -19.22 -2.18
C ILE A 164 8.64 -19.42 -1.40
N LEU A 165 8.71 -20.26 -0.37
CA LEU A 165 7.62 -20.56 0.54
C LEU A 165 7.67 -19.61 1.76
N LEU A 166 6.76 -18.64 1.84
CA LEU A 166 6.76 -17.53 2.80
C LEU A 166 6.53 -17.95 4.25
N ASP A 167 5.96 -19.13 4.48
CA ASP A 167 5.69 -19.72 5.79
C ASP A 167 6.69 -20.84 6.13
N SER A 168 7.81 -20.94 5.40
CA SER A 168 8.85 -21.94 5.64
C SER A 168 9.96 -21.44 6.58
N PRO A 169 10.60 -22.34 7.34
CA PRO A 169 11.77 -21.99 8.16
C PRO A 169 12.91 -21.37 7.34
N GLU A 170 13.09 -21.81 6.08
CA GLU A 170 14.11 -21.29 5.19
C GLU A 170 13.85 -19.81 4.86
N PHE A 171 12.60 -19.42 4.57
CA PHE A 171 12.26 -18.01 4.36
C PHE A 171 12.43 -17.19 5.64
N LEU A 172 11.99 -17.68 6.79
CA LEU A 172 12.17 -16.98 8.06
C LEU A 172 13.66 -16.75 8.39
N SER A 173 14.55 -17.69 8.03
CA SER A 173 16.00 -17.52 8.16
C SER A 173 16.56 -16.39 7.28
N MET A 174 15.90 -16.05 6.17
CA MET A 174 16.29 -14.95 5.29
C MET A 174 15.96 -13.58 5.90
N LEU A 175 15.12 -13.53 6.94
CA LEU A 175 14.69 -12.30 7.60
C LEU A 175 15.58 -11.89 8.80
N THR A 176 16.52 -12.73 9.20
CA THR A 176 17.29 -12.58 10.46
C THR A 176 18.80 -12.34 10.28
N GLN A 177 19.26 -12.13 9.05
CA GLN A 177 20.64 -11.70 8.76
C GLN A 177 20.95 -10.35 9.43
N SER A 178 22.08 -10.26 10.12
CA SER A 178 22.54 -9.09 10.85
C SER A 178 23.73 -8.41 10.16
N ASN A 179 23.96 -7.13 10.46
CA ASN A 179 25.09 -6.33 9.95
C ASN A 179 25.25 -6.33 8.41
N VAL A 180 24.14 -6.44 7.69
CA VAL A 180 24.13 -6.53 6.23
C VAL A 180 24.50 -5.21 5.55
N ASP A 181 24.39 -4.07 6.23
CA ASP A 181 24.58 -2.73 5.64
C ASP A 181 25.98 -2.55 5.01
N ASN A 182 27.02 -3.16 5.59
CA ASN A 182 28.40 -3.03 5.09
C ASN A 182 28.75 -3.99 3.95
N ILE A 183 27.94 -5.05 3.74
CA ILE A 183 28.23 -6.14 2.81
C ILE A 183 27.22 -6.25 1.67
N MET A 184 26.05 -5.61 1.81
CA MET A 184 25.03 -5.57 0.77
C MET A 184 25.49 -4.71 -0.39
N LYS A 185 25.36 -5.22 -1.61
CA LYS A 185 25.71 -4.46 -2.81
C LYS A 185 24.64 -3.40 -3.04
N SER A 186 25.07 -2.13 -3.17
CA SER A 186 24.17 -1.05 -3.54
C SER A 186 23.61 -1.31 -4.95
N VAL A 187 22.28 -1.23 -5.08
CA VAL A 187 21.58 -1.37 -6.36
C VAL A 187 21.09 0.01 -6.79
N LYS A 188 21.40 0.39 -8.03
CA LYS A 188 20.92 1.64 -8.61
C LYS A 188 19.55 1.43 -9.23
N VAL A 189 18.50 1.98 -8.60
CA VAL A 189 17.14 1.97 -9.12
C VAL A 189 16.76 3.38 -9.59
N ASN A 190 16.43 3.55 -10.88
CA ASN A 190 15.97 4.81 -11.43
C ASN A 190 14.45 4.95 -11.27
N GLN A 191 13.98 6.19 -11.16
CA GLN A 191 12.54 6.45 -11.01
C GLN A 191 11.73 6.00 -12.25
N SER A 192 12.35 5.96 -13.43
CA SER A 192 11.72 5.48 -14.67
C SER A 192 11.56 3.96 -14.73
N ASP A 193 12.23 3.22 -13.86
CA ASP A 193 12.20 1.76 -13.91
C ASP A 193 10.85 1.23 -13.42
N MET A 194 10.48 0.05 -13.91
CA MET A 194 9.26 -0.61 -13.48
C MET A 194 9.38 -1.05 -12.02
N ALA A 195 8.34 -0.75 -11.23
CA ALA A 195 8.23 -1.13 -9.84
C ALA A 195 7.24 -2.28 -9.65
N ALA A 196 6.16 -2.29 -10.42
CA ALA A 196 5.11 -3.30 -10.31
C ALA A 196 4.41 -3.60 -11.63
N ILE A 197 3.86 -4.81 -11.74
CA ILE A 197 2.87 -5.19 -12.74
C ILE A 197 1.58 -5.56 -12.00
N LEU A 198 0.52 -4.78 -12.22
CA LEU A 198 -0.78 -4.97 -11.56
C LEU A 198 -1.84 -5.37 -12.58
N TYR A 199 -2.77 -6.24 -12.20
CA TYR A 199 -3.73 -6.81 -13.14
C TYR A 199 -5.06 -6.06 -13.15
N SER A 200 -5.62 -5.88 -14.35
CA SER A 200 -6.97 -5.37 -14.54
C SER A 200 -7.74 -6.28 -15.50
N SER A 201 -9.06 -6.39 -15.31
CA SER A 201 -9.95 -7.14 -16.21
C SER A 201 -10.01 -6.55 -17.62
N GLY A 202 -9.64 -5.28 -17.79
CA GLY A 202 -9.67 -4.56 -19.06
C GLY A 202 -11.09 -4.41 -19.63
N THR A 203 -11.24 -3.59 -20.67
CA THR A 203 -12.51 -3.40 -21.40
C THR A 203 -12.84 -4.55 -22.37
N THR A 204 -11.88 -5.44 -22.62
CA THR A 204 -11.96 -6.49 -23.65
C THR A 204 -12.11 -7.90 -23.06
N GLY A 205 -12.33 -8.01 -21.75
CA GLY A 205 -12.52 -9.28 -21.03
C GLY A 205 -11.25 -10.11 -20.76
N ARG A 206 -10.12 -9.79 -21.41
CA ARG A 206 -8.82 -10.42 -21.12
C ARG A 206 -8.03 -9.62 -20.10
N VAL A 207 -7.45 -10.32 -19.11
CA VAL A 207 -6.58 -9.73 -18.10
C VAL A 207 -5.38 -9.04 -18.75
N LYS A 208 -5.11 -7.81 -18.35
CA LYS A 208 -3.96 -7.00 -18.80
C LYS A 208 -3.03 -6.72 -17.63
N GLY A 209 -1.73 -6.77 -17.88
CA GLY A 209 -0.70 -6.32 -16.94
C GLY A 209 -0.45 -4.82 -17.11
N VAL A 210 -0.71 -4.05 -16.07
CA VAL A 210 -0.46 -2.62 -15.99
C VAL A 210 0.93 -2.41 -15.42
N MET A 211 1.84 -1.91 -16.25
CA MET A 211 3.20 -1.54 -15.82
C MET A 211 3.15 -0.24 -15.03
N VAL A 212 3.69 -0.26 -13.80
CA VAL A 212 3.75 0.88 -12.91
C VAL A 212 5.21 1.17 -12.58
N THR A 213 5.67 2.39 -12.84
CA THR A 213 7.05 2.80 -12.56
C THR A 213 7.22 3.26 -11.11
N HIS A 214 8.47 3.29 -10.63
CA HIS A 214 8.79 3.90 -9.34
C HIS A 214 8.33 5.37 -9.29
N ARG A 215 8.46 6.12 -10.39
CA ARG A 215 8.02 7.52 -10.50
C ARG A 215 6.52 7.67 -10.30
N ASN A 216 5.71 6.77 -10.89
CA ASN A 216 4.26 6.80 -10.70
C ASN A 216 3.92 6.64 -9.20
N LEU A 217 4.55 5.69 -8.53
CA LEU A 217 4.32 5.43 -7.11
C LEU A 217 4.85 6.58 -6.23
N ILE A 218 6.04 7.12 -6.50
CA ILE A 218 6.59 8.29 -5.78
C ILE A 218 5.63 9.49 -5.91
N GLY A 219 5.07 9.72 -7.09
CA GLY A 219 4.09 10.79 -7.32
C GLY A 219 2.88 10.69 -6.39
N ILE A 220 2.24 9.52 -6.33
CA ILE A 220 1.09 9.32 -5.43
C ILE A 220 1.50 9.33 -3.95
N MET A 221 2.67 8.77 -3.59
CA MET A 221 3.18 8.80 -2.22
C MET A 221 3.44 10.23 -1.74
N ALA A 222 3.99 11.08 -2.59
CA ALA A 222 4.21 12.48 -2.28
C ALA A 222 2.87 13.23 -2.07
N ILE A 223 1.84 12.93 -2.87
CA ILE A 223 0.49 13.49 -2.68
C ILE A 223 -0.09 13.09 -1.33
N ILE A 224 0.01 11.80 -0.97
CA ILE A 224 -0.47 11.28 0.32
C ILE A 224 0.29 11.95 1.48
N HIS A 225 1.62 12.05 1.37
CA HIS A 225 2.45 12.72 2.37
C HIS A 225 1.99 14.15 2.63
N ARG A 226 1.84 14.96 1.57
CA ARG A 226 1.38 16.35 1.69
C ARG A 226 -0.02 16.45 2.28
N TYR A 227 -0.93 15.56 1.88
CA TYR A 227 -2.27 15.52 2.44
C TYR A 227 -2.22 15.27 3.96
N ASN A 228 -1.42 14.30 4.41
CA ASN A 228 -1.27 13.97 5.82
C ASN A 228 -0.61 15.11 6.63
N MET A 229 0.38 15.81 6.08
CA MET A 229 1.01 16.96 6.72
C MET A 229 0.04 18.13 6.95
N ASN A 230 -0.95 18.31 6.06
CA ASN A 230 -1.90 19.42 6.16
C ASN A 230 -3.04 19.14 7.16
N GLN A 231 -3.39 17.88 7.38
CA GLN A 231 -4.49 17.49 8.29
C GLN A 231 -4.19 17.74 9.78
N GLY A 232 -2.92 17.94 10.16
CA GLY A 232 -2.49 18.18 11.53
C GLY A 232 -2.42 19.65 11.95
N LYS A 233 -2.72 20.61 11.05
CA LYS A 233 -2.57 22.04 11.34
C LYS A 233 -3.81 22.69 11.98
N ASP A 234 -4.97 22.06 11.88
CA ASP A 234 -6.25 22.65 12.34
C ASP A 234 -6.72 22.13 13.71
N ASN A 235 -5.98 21.23 14.36
CA ASN A 235 -6.36 20.67 15.66
C ASN A 235 -5.23 20.86 16.67
N ASP A 236 -5.46 21.62 17.74
CA ASP A 236 -4.57 21.83 18.91
C ASP A 236 -4.19 20.53 19.67
N LYS A 237 -4.51 19.36 19.13
CA LYS A 237 -4.14 18.06 19.71
C LYS A 237 -2.81 17.62 19.09
N PRO A 238 -1.86 17.12 19.91
CA PRO A 238 -0.65 16.52 19.36
C PRO A 238 -1.05 15.42 18.36
N PRO A 239 -0.42 15.37 17.18
CA PRO A 239 -0.79 14.39 16.15
C PRO A 239 -0.60 12.99 16.72
N ARG A 240 -1.70 12.32 17.06
CA ARG A 240 -1.67 10.88 17.36
C ARG A 240 -1.31 10.15 16.09
N ARG A 241 -0.38 9.19 16.18
CA ARG A 241 0.00 8.39 15.02
C ARG A 241 -1.23 7.65 14.48
N PRO A 242 -1.44 7.62 13.16
CA PRO A 242 -2.61 6.97 12.60
C PRO A 242 -2.56 5.46 12.86
N VAL A 243 -3.64 4.91 13.41
CA VAL A 243 -3.89 3.47 13.41
C VAL A 243 -4.93 3.19 12.34
N THR A 244 -4.61 2.33 11.38
CA THR A 244 -5.48 2.04 10.24
C THR A 244 -5.88 0.57 10.22
N PHE A 245 -7.19 0.30 10.22
CA PHE A 245 -7.69 -1.05 9.97
C PHE A 245 -7.75 -1.31 8.48
N PHE A 246 -7.04 -2.34 8.03
CA PHE A 246 -6.74 -2.57 6.62
C PHE A 246 -7.50 -3.77 6.06
N THR A 247 -8.55 -3.48 5.30
CA THR A 247 -9.41 -4.48 4.66
C THR A 247 -9.09 -4.70 3.19
N LEU A 248 -8.21 -3.88 2.63
CA LEU A 248 -7.93 -3.92 1.20
C LEU A 248 -7.00 -5.09 0.87
N PRO A 249 -7.25 -5.82 -0.22
CA PRO A 249 -6.32 -6.85 -0.65
C PRO A 249 -4.97 -6.23 -1.06
N LEU A 250 -3.88 -6.68 -0.43
CA LEU A 250 -2.52 -6.15 -0.67
C LEU A 250 -2.05 -6.35 -2.13
N PHE A 251 -2.61 -7.34 -2.84
CA PHE A 251 -2.33 -7.58 -4.25
C PHE A 251 -3.04 -6.61 -5.21
N HIS A 252 -4.14 -6.00 -4.77
CA HIS A 252 -4.90 -5.07 -5.60
C HIS A 252 -4.24 -3.70 -5.57
N VAL A 253 -4.31 -2.93 -6.67
CA VAL A 253 -3.65 -1.62 -6.78
C VAL A 253 -3.93 -0.71 -5.57
N PHE A 254 -5.18 -0.69 -5.11
CA PHE A 254 -5.58 0.11 -3.95
C PHE A 254 -4.85 -0.33 -2.66
N GLY A 255 -4.82 -1.64 -2.38
CA GLY A 255 -4.09 -2.14 -1.21
C GLY A 255 -2.58 -1.93 -1.35
N PHE A 256 -2.04 -2.17 -2.55
CA PHE A 256 -0.62 -2.03 -2.85
C PHE A 256 -0.10 -0.62 -2.56
N PHE A 257 -0.71 0.44 -3.13
CA PHE A 257 -0.22 1.79 -2.86
C PHE A 257 -0.56 2.27 -1.45
N MET A 258 -1.68 1.86 -0.87
CA MET A 258 -2.02 2.25 0.51
C MET A 258 -1.01 1.67 1.51
N LEU A 259 -0.53 0.44 1.30
CA LEU A 259 0.54 -0.14 2.10
C LEU A 259 1.81 0.73 2.08
N LEU A 260 2.23 1.19 0.89
CA LEU A 260 3.37 2.09 0.76
C LEU A 260 3.13 3.41 1.51
N GLY A 261 1.91 3.95 1.42
CA GLY A 261 1.52 5.20 2.10
C GLY A 261 1.49 5.08 3.62
N MET A 262 1.18 3.90 4.15
CA MET A 262 1.18 3.60 5.59
C MET A 262 2.58 3.56 6.17
N VAL A 263 3.53 2.93 5.46
CA VAL A 263 4.95 2.97 5.84
C VAL A 263 5.44 4.41 5.87
N LEU A 264 5.17 5.18 4.80
CA LEU A 264 5.53 6.60 4.71
C LEU A 264 4.95 7.46 5.84
N SER A 265 3.75 7.12 6.34
CA SER A 265 3.05 7.92 7.35
C SER A 265 3.30 7.46 8.78
N ALA A 266 4.19 6.49 8.99
CA ALA A 266 4.41 5.85 10.28
C ALA A 266 3.10 5.33 10.93
N SER A 267 2.15 4.86 10.11
CA SER A 267 0.86 4.35 10.57
C SER A 267 0.95 2.89 11.04
N THR A 268 0.36 2.59 12.20
CA THR A 268 0.12 1.20 12.61
C THR A 268 -1.02 0.61 11.78
N VAL A 269 -0.79 -0.55 11.19
CA VAL A 269 -1.71 -1.28 10.33
C VAL A 269 -2.29 -2.47 11.11
N VAL A 270 -3.60 -2.49 11.31
CA VAL A 270 -4.31 -3.67 11.80
C VAL A 270 -4.77 -4.46 10.58
N LEU A 271 -4.11 -5.58 10.31
CA LEU A 271 -4.33 -6.42 9.14
C LEU A 271 -5.29 -7.57 9.47
N VAL A 272 -6.20 -7.87 8.56
CA VAL A 272 -7.11 -9.02 8.65
C VAL A 272 -7.09 -9.85 7.36
N GLU A 273 -7.13 -11.18 7.47
CA GLU A 273 -7.18 -12.07 6.31
C GLU A 273 -8.56 -12.04 5.63
N ARG A 274 -9.62 -11.96 6.44
CA ARG A 274 -11.01 -11.91 5.98
C ARG A 274 -11.75 -10.79 6.69
N PHE A 275 -12.62 -10.11 5.96
CA PHE A 275 -13.48 -9.10 6.54
C PHE A 275 -14.63 -9.75 7.31
N ASP A 276 -14.76 -9.38 8.58
CA ASP A 276 -15.95 -9.53 9.40
C ASP A 276 -16.27 -8.18 10.06
N PHE A 277 -17.55 -7.81 10.06
CA PHE A 277 -17.96 -6.49 10.53
C PHE A 277 -17.88 -6.35 12.05
N GLU A 278 -18.20 -7.39 12.81
CA GLU A 278 -18.13 -7.33 14.27
C GLU A 278 -16.68 -7.39 14.77
N GLU A 279 -15.85 -8.24 14.17
CA GLU A 279 -14.41 -8.27 14.44
C GLU A 279 -13.75 -6.94 14.11
N MET A 280 -14.17 -6.29 13.01
CA MET A 280 -13.74 -4.94 12.67
C MET A 280 -14.08 -3.94 13.78
N LEU A 281 -15.31 -3.95 14.31
CA LEU A 281 -15.70 -3.06 15.41
C LEU A 281 -14.89 -3.33 16.69
N ARG A 282 -14.63 -4.60 17.01
CA ARG A 282 -13.78 -5.02 18.12
C ARG A 282 -12.34 -4.51 17.96
N ALA A 283 -11.79 -4.62 16.76
CA ALA A 283 -10.46 -4.11 16.44
C ALA A 283 -10.39 -2.58 16.55
N VAL A 284 -11.43 -1.85 16.12
CA VAL A 284 -11.52 -0.39 16.28
C VAL A 284 -11.44 0.01 17.76
N GLU A 285 -12.18 -0.67 18.62
CA GLU A 285 -12.18 -0.41 20.05
C GLU A 285 -10.84 -0.77 20.73
N LYS A 286 -10.31 -1.95 20.41
CA LYS A 286 -9.08 -2.52 21.00
C LYS A 286 -7.84 -1.72 20.60
N TYR A 287 -7.64 -1.48 19.31
CA TYR A 287 -6.43 -0.83 18.77
C TYR A 287 -6.57 0.68 18.62
N LYS A 288 -7.73 1.25 18.99
CA LYS A 288 -8.05 2.68 18.82
C LYS A 288 -7.84 3.15 17.37
N VAL A 289 -8.41 2.38 16.43
CA VAL A 289 -8.32 2.65 14.99
C VAL A 289 -8.82 4.06 14.69
N THR A 290 -7.97 4.85 14.04
CA THR A 290 -8.23 6.24 13.67
C THR A 290 -8.81 6.40 12.27
N GLY A 291 -8.54 5.45 11.37
CA GLY A 291 -9.06 5.54 10.02
C GLY A 291 -9.11 4.20 9.32
N MET A 292 -9.90 4.12 8.24
CA MET A 292 -10.06 2.88 7.48
C MET A 292 -10.37 3.19 6.01
N PRO A 293 -9.65 2.58 5.04
CA PRO A 293 -10.19 2.45 3.70
C PRO A 293 -11.35 1.45 3.72
N VAL A 294 -12.47 1.79 3.06
CA VAL A 294 -13.69 0.98 3.05
C VAL A 294 -14.32 0.98 1.66
N SER A 295 -15.16 -0.02 1.40
CA SER A 295 -16.08 -0.03 0.26
C SER A 295 -17.48 0.39 0.70
N PRO A 296 -18.38 0.79 -0.22
CA PRO A 296 -19.74 1.21 0.13
C PRO A 296 -20.53 0.22 1.02
N PRO A 297 -20.44 -1.12 0.85
CA PRO A 297 -21.11 -2.07 1.74
C PRO A 297 -20.74 -1.94 3.21
N VAL A 298 -19.49 -1.58 3.52
CA VAL A 298 -19.04 -1.38 4.90
C VAL A 298 -19.69 -0.13 5.50
N VAL A 299 -19.77 0.96 4.73
CA VAL A 299 -20.47 2.19 5.15
C VAL A 299 -21.95 1.91 5.40
N VAL A 300 -22.59 1.11 4.54
CA VAL A 300 -23.97 0.66 4.74
C VAL A 300 -24.12 -0.14 6.04
N ALA A 301 -23.18 -1.05 6.33
CA ALA A 301 -23.19 -1.82 7.57
C ALA A 301 -23.03 -0.92 8.82
N PHE A 302 -22.16 0.09 8.78
CA PHE A 302 -22.05 1.10 9.83
C PHE A 302 -23.37 1.82 10.08
N VAL A 303 -24.10 2.19 9.02
CA VAL A 303 -25.39 2.88 9.15
C VAL A 303 -26.46 1.94 9.72
N LYS A 304 -26.62 0.74 9.14
CA LYS A 304 -27.75 -0.15 9.39
C LYS A 304 -27.62 -1.03 10.64
N SER A 305 -26.40 -1.37 11.05
CA SER A 305 -26.19 -2.32 12.15
C SER A 305 -26.28 -1.65 13.52
N ASP A 306 -26.96 -2.29 14.47
CA ASP A 306 -26.97 -1.92 15.88
C ASP A 306 -25.71 -2.38 16.63
N LEU A 307 -24.91 -3.27 16.04
CA LEU A 307 -23.62 -3.70 16.63
C LEU A 307 -22.70 -2.51 16.91
N THR A 308 -22.80 -1.43 16.13
CA THR A 308 -22.01 -0.21 16.35
C THR A 308 -22.26 0.43 17.71
N LYS A 309 -23.38 0.15 18.39
CA LYS A 309 -23.70 0.65 19.73
C LYS A 309 -22.98 -0.13 20.84
N LYS A 310 -22.50 -1.35 20.55
CA LYS A 310 -21.86 -2.24 21.52
C LYS A 310 -20.37 -1.97 21.73
N TYR A 311 -19.74 -1.22 20.81
CA TYR A 311 -18.29 -1.00 20.79
C TYR A 311 -17.99 0.50 20.87
N ASN A 312 -16.89 0.85 21.54
CA ASN A 312 -16.40 2.22 21.59
C ASN A 312 -15.64 2.61 20.31
N LEU A 313 -16.31 3.37 19.44
CA LEU A 313 -15.78 3.83 18.15
C LEU A 313 -15.25 5.28 18.19
N SER A 314 -15.10 5.89 19.38
CA SER A 314 -14.69 7.30 19.53
C SER A 314 -13.29 7.63 19.01
N SER A 315 -12.45 6.61 18.79
CA SER A 315 -11.12 6.75 18.20
C SER A 315 -11.15 6.98 16.69
N LEU A 316 -12.23 6.57 16.01
CA LEU A 316 -12.37 6.65 14.57
C LEU A 316 -12.55 8.12 14.15
N GLN A 317 -11.70 8.57 13.22
CA GLN A 317 -11.67 9.94 12.73
C GLN A 317 -12.05 10.02 11.26
N ARG A 318 -11.77 8.98 10.46
CA ARG A 318 -12.05 9.01 9.03
C ARG A 318 -12.34 7.66 8.38
N LEU A 319 -13.20 7.68 7.37
CA LEU A 319 -13.40 6.57 6.43
C LEU A 319 -13.10 7.06 5.01
N GLY A 320 -12.20 6.35 4.31
CA GLY A 320 -11.95 6.54 2.88
C GLY A 320 -12.76 5.54 2.08
N CYS A 321 -13.92 5.95 1.56
CA CYS A 321 -14.79 5.08 0.77
C CYS A 321 -14.36 5.09 -0.69
N GLY A 322 -14.08 3.92 -1.27
CA GLY A 322 -13.65 3.81 -2.67
C GLY A 322 -14.06 2.50 -3.34
N GLY A 323 -13.76 2.40 -4.64
CA GLY A 323 -14.02 1.20 -5.46
C GLY A 323 -15.42 1.11 -6.07
N ALA A 324 -16.40 1.86 -5.55
CA ALA A 324 -17.73 2.05 -6.13
C ALA A 324 -18.39 3.31 -5.56
N SER A 325 -19.41 3.82 -6.23
CA SER A 325 -20.15 5.01 -5.79
C SER A 325 -20.97 4.72 -4.51
N LEU A 326 -20.88 5.62 -3.52
CA LEU A 326 -21.77 5.61 -2.36
C LEU A 326 -22.91 6.61 -2.60
N GLY A 327 -24.16 6.16 -2.46
CA GLY A 327 -25.32 7.04 -2.62
C GLY A 327 -25.34 8.16 -1.58
N GLU A 328 -25.73 9.36 -2.00
CA GLU A 328 -25.76 10.57 -1.16
C GLU A 328 -26.56 10.36 0.14
N GLU A 329 -27.74 9.74 0.02
CA GLU A 329 -28.59 9.42 1.18
C GLU A 329 -27.84 8.59 2.24
N MET A 330 -27.03 7.62 1.80
CA MET A 330 -26.27 6.76 2.70
C MET A 330 -25.12 7.54 3.36
N ALA A 331 -24.44 8.41 2.61
CA ALA A 331 -23.41 9.30 3.14
C ALA A 331 -23.97 10.26 4.20
N GLN A 332 -25.16 10.84 3.95
CA GLN A 332 -25.84 11.72 4.91
C GLN A 332 -26.26 10.96 6.18
N ARG A 333 -26.82 9.75 6.05
CA ARG A 333 -27.16 8.89 7.20
C ARG A 333 -25.92 8.52 8.02
N PHE A 334 -24.80 8.20 7.36
CA PHE A 334 -23.53 7.95 8.03
C PHE A 334 -23.08 9.18 8.83
N LYS A 335 -23.05 10.36 8.21
CA LYS A 335 -22.66 11.62 8.87
C LYS A 335 -23.56 11.94 10.07
N LYS A 336 -24.87 11.67 9.99
CA LYS A 336 -25.79 11.84 11.12
C LYS A 336 -25.50 10.89 12.28
N LYS A 337 -25.16 9.63 12.00
CA LYS A 337 -24.85 8.61 13.02
C LYS A 337 -23.45 8.78 13.62
N PHE A 338 -22.49 9.26 12.82
CA PHE A 338 -21.08 9.44 13.20
C PHE A 338 -20.58 10.85 12.84
N PRO A 339 -21.05 11.91 13.54
CA PRO A 339 -20.79 13.31 13.18
C PRO A 339 -19.30 13.70 13.26
N ASN A 340 -18.51 12.98 14.05
CA ASN A 340 -17.08 13.24 14.25
C ASN A 340 -16.18 12.43 13.30
N VAL A 341 -16.75 11.61 12.41
CA VAL A 341 -16.01 10.78 11.47
C VAL A 341 -16.09 11.40 10.07
N LEU A 342 -14.95 11.82 9.53
CA LEU A 342 -14.86 12.34 8.18
C LEU A 342 -15.01 11.20 7.16
N LEU A 343 -16.11 11.20 6.41
CA LEU A 343 -16.30 10.32 5.26
C LEU A 343 -15.79 11.01 3.99
N THR A 344 -14.69 10.51 3.44
CA THR A 344 -14.14 10.93 2.14
C THR A 344 -14.48 9.90 1.08
N GLN A 345 -14.83 10.35 -0.13
CA GLN A 345 -15.08 9.51 -1.32
C GLN A 345 -13.98 9.70 -2.36
#